data_AF-A0A3M6UJ10-F1
#
_entry.id   AF-A0A3M6UJ10-F1
#
_cell.length_a   1.000
_cell.length_b   1.000
_cell.length_c   1.000
_cell.angle_alpha   90.00
_cell.angle_beta   90.00
_cell.angle_gamma   90.00
#
_symmetry.space_group_name_H-M   'P 1'
#
loop_
_entity.id
_entity.type
_entity.pdbx_description
1 polymer ?
#
loop_
_entity_poly.entity_id
_entity_poly.type
_entity_poly.pdbx_seq_one_letter_code
_entity_poly.pdbx_strand_id
1 'polypeptide(L)'
;MYFFIPRSPERVRNPHLRAKLAETLEALVPIQKSKNSSELLSVPQVNLFNRQSAFLQHKVAPAYLPQALLQLFVDIEFTGHSMQFEQKFGYRHHMYSVLKFMWQEDDYKASLMKMGEEAADEKKKKTAIPLFLRFLNLLINDSTFLLDEALQFMAALKKLQAEKDSGDWESLTEQAQQQKQQEMQHTSGMARSHNILANETVRALSYITADIKQPFLIGCMVRRTADMLNYFLLRLVGPKMGELKAKNLSEFHFKPQKLVSDIIDIYLNLGEQDSFCKAVASDKRSYSPNLFKQSERVLKLIGRPSSVIFRLSELADRVNEFAQQDEEDDLIDPPEEFLDPITNTLMTDPVILTTSSKIVDRSTICRHLLSDQTDPFNRSPLTLDMLKPHDELRTKILAWMAEMKALGKR
;
A
#
# COMPACT_ATOMS: atom_id res chain seq x y z
N MET A 1 -24.60 -22.30 -1.51
CA MET A 1 -24.21 -21.26 -2.49
C MET A 1 -22.70 -21.35 -2.73
N TYR A 2 -22.27 -21.19 -3.97
CA TYR A 2 -20.96 -21.54 -4.54
C TYR A 2 -19.74 -20.71 -4.04
N PHE A 3 -19.57 -20.52 -2.74
CA PHE A 3 -18.46 -19.72 -2.19
C PHE A 3 -17.07 -20.41 -2.25
N PHE A 4 -17.01 -21.67 -2.68
CA PHE A 4 -15.76 -22.44 -2.74
C PHE A 4 -15.01 -22.35 -4.08
N ILE A 5 -15.54 -21.64 -5.08
CA ILE A 5 -14.96 -21.58 -6.43
C ILE A 5 -13.70 -20.68 -6.52
N PRO A 6 -13.58 -19.52 -5.85
CA PRO A 6 -12.39 -18.68 -6.01
C PRO A 6 -11.13 -19.31 -5.41
N ARG A 7 -11.27 -20.32 -4.54
CA ARG A 7 -10.22 -20.73 -3.60
C ARG A 7 -9.06 -21.49 -4.23
N SER A 8 -9.25 -22.24 -5.31
CA SER A 8 -8.19 -23.09 -5.85
C SER A 8 -7.99 -22.89 -7.35
N PRO A 9 -6.76 -22.54 -7.79
CA PRO A 9 -6.35 -22.65 -9.19
C PRO A 9 -6.62 -24.04 -9.78
N GLU A 10 -6.74 -25.07 -8.94
CA GLU A 10 -7.05 -26.45 -9.37
C GLU A 10 -8.49 -26.61 -9.84
N ARG A 11 -9.42 -25.76 -9.39
CA ARG A 11 -10.86 -25.84 -9.73
C ARG A 11 -11.23 -24.93 -10.90
N VAL A 12 -10.67 -23.72 -10.94
CA VAL A 12 -10.79 -22.80 -12.08
C VAL A 12 -9.40 -22.26 -12.39
N ARG A 13 -8.75 -22.84 -13.40
CA ARG A 13 -7.39 -22.44 -13.82
C ARG A 13 -7.36 -21.06 -14.47
N ASN A 14 -8.44 -20.67 -15.16
CA ASN A 14 -8.47 -19.41 -15.91
C ASN A 14 -8.60 -18.21 -14.95
N PRO A 15 -7.60 -17.31 -14.90
CA PRO A 15 -7.63 -16.16 -14.01
C PRO A 15 -8.68 -15.11 -14.36
N HIS A 16 -8.98 -14.89 -15.65
CA HIS A 16 -10.02 -13.94 -16.07
C HIS A 16 -11.41 -14.38 -15.60
N LEU A 17 -11.68 -15.69 -15.64
CA LEU A 17 -12.91 -16.25 -15.10
C LEU A 17 -12.99 -16.03 -13.58
N ARG A 18 -11.89 -16.26 -12.86
CA ARG A 18 -11.82 -16.00 -11.41
C ARG A 18 -11.97 -14.51 -11.08
N ALA A 19 -11.41 -13.62 -11.90
CA ALA A 19 -11.59 -12.19 -11.75
C ALA A 19 -13.04 -11.74 -11.98
N LYS A 20 -13.74 -12.29 -12.99
CA LYS A 20 -15.19 -12.06 -13.18
C LYS A 20 -16.04 -12.57 -12.02
N LEU A 21 -15.55 -13.54 -11.24
CA LEU A 21 -16.23 -13.93 -9.99
C LEU A 21 -16.14 -12.83 -8.92
N ALA A 22 -15.08 -12.01 -8.90
CA ALA A 22 -15.03 -10.86 -8.00
C ALA A 22 -16.07 -9.80 -8.36
N GLU A 23 -16.26 -9.53 -9.65
CA GLU A 23 -17.34 -8.66 -10.16
C GLU A 23 -18.72 -9.21 -9.77
N THR A 24 -18.93 -10.52 -9.95
CA THR A 24 -20.17 -11.19 -9.52
C THR A 24 -20.38 -11.09 -8.01
N LEU A 25 -19.31 -11.26 -7.23
CA LEU A 25 -19.34 -11.18 -5.78
C LEU A 25 -19.73 -9.79 -5.32
N GLU A 26 -19.10 -8.74 -5.87
CA GLU A 26 -19.46 -7.35 -5.61
C GLU A 26 -20.94 -7.09 -5.90
N ALA A 27 -21.44 -7.59 -7.03
CA ALA A 27 -22.85 -7.43 -7.40
C ALA A 27 -23.83 -8.12 -6.44
N LEU A 28 -23.39 -9.12 -5.67
CA LEU A 28 -24.20 -9.90 -4.74
C LEU A 28 -24.09 -9.44 -3.28
N VAL A 29 -22.95 -8.86 -2.88
CA VAL A 29 -22.77 -8.35 -1.53
C VAL A 29 -23.84 -7.29 -1.21
N PRO A 30 -24.46 -7.30 -0.01
CA PRO A 30 -25.51 -6.34 0.36
C PRO A 30 -24.92 -4.95 0.69
N ILE A 31 -24.28 -4.31 -0.28
CA ILE A 31 -23.70 -2.97 -0.13
C ILE A 31 -24.82 -1.93 -0.20
N GLN A 32 -25.04 -1.18 0.89
CA GLN A 32 -25.87 0.02 0.84
C GLN A 32 -25.11 1.11 0.06
N LYS A 33 -25.36 1.26 -1.24
CA LYS A 33 -24.90 2.43 -1.98
C LYS A 33 -25.60 3.66 -1.38
N SER A 34 -24.80 4.66 -1.00
CA SER A 34 -25.28 5.91 -0.35
C SER A 34 -26.42 6.56 -1.14
N LYS A 35 -27.40 7.15 -0.43
CA LYS A 35 -28.57 7.85 -0.97
C LYS A 35 -28.26 8.98 -1.98
N ASN A 36 -26.99 9.37 -2.15
CA ASN A 36 -26.55 10.42 -3.06
C ASN A 36 -26.14 9.93 -4.47
N SER A 37 -26.22 8.63 -4.78
CA SER A 37 -26.09 8.17 -6.16
C SER A 37 -27.43 8.38 -6.87
N SER A 38 -27.54 9.48 -7.61
CA SER A 38 -28.63 9.69 -8.57
C SER A 38 -28.65 8.52 -9.57
N GLU A 39 -29.81 7.86 -9.66
CA GLU A 39 -30.29 7.01 -10.75
C GLU A 39 -29.56 5.67 -11.03
N LEU A 40 -30.29 4.56 -10.79
CA LEU A 40 -30.65 3.50 -11.78
C LEU A 40 -30.75 2.06 -11.25
N LEU A 41 -30.40 1.76 -9.99
CA LEU A 41 -30.58 0.39 -9.45
C LEU A 41 -31.14 0.41 -8.03
N SER A 42 -32.44 0.70 -7.89
CA SER A 42 -33.18 0.29 -6.70
C SER A 42 -33.21 -1.24 -6.65
N VAL A 43 -32.28 -1.86 -5.91
CA VAL A 43 -32.33 -3.30 -5.66
C VAL A 43 -33.63 -3.59 -4.91
N PRO A 44 -34.53 -4.45 -5.43
CA PRO A 44 -35.78 -4.78 -4.74
C PRO A 44 -35.50 -5.22 -3.30
N GLN A 45 -36.30 -4.78 -2.33
CA GLN A 45 -36.09 -5.09 -0.90
C GLN A 45 -35.99 -6.61 -0.62
N VAL A 46 -36.73 -7.43 -1.38
CA VAL A 46 -36.68 -8.90 -1.31
C VAL A 46 -35.31 -9.46 -1.75
N ASN A 47 -34.69 -8.85 -2.76
CA ASN A 47 -33.35 -9.24 -3.21
C ASN A 47 -32.28 -8.85 -2.18
N LEU A 48 -32.47 -7.75 -1.46
CA LEU A 48 -31.56 -7.35 -0.38
C LEU A 48 -31.65 -8.31 0.82
N PHE A 49 -32.85 -8.74 1.20
CA PHE A 49 -33.04 -9.72 2.28
C PHE A 49 -32.36 -11.06 1.97
N ASN A 50 -32.55 -11.60 0.76
CA ASN A 50 -31.91 -12.86 0.35
C ASN A 50 -30.38 -12.75 0.33
N ARG A 51 -29.84 -11.60 -0.11
CA ARG A 51 -28.39 -11.33 -0.07
C ARG A 51 -27.88 -11.23 1.37
N GLN A 52 -28.56 -10.48 2.23
CA GLN A 52 -28.22 -10.38 3.65
C GLN A 52 -28.23 -11.77 4.31
N SER A 53 -29.23 -12.60 4.05
CA SER A 53 -29.23 -13.98 4.55
C SER A 53 -28.04 -14.80 4.03
N ALA A 54 -27.73 -14.71 2.73
CA ALA A 54 -26.64 -15.45 2.12
C ALA A 54 -25.23 -15.10 2.64
N PHE A 55 -25.01 -13.86 3.08
CA PHE A 55 -23.71 -13.39 3.59
C PHE A 55 -23.66 -13.32 5.11
N LEU A 56 -24.70 -12.81 5.76
CA LEU A 56 -24.70 -12.55 7.21
C LEU A 56 -25.17 -13.76 8.04
N GLN A 57 -26.03 -14.62 7.50
CA GLN A 57 -26.54 -15.79 8.25
C GLN A 57 -25.81 -17.09 7.90
N HIS A 58 -24.92 -17.06 6.91
CA HIS A 58 -24.24 -18.24 6.41
C HIS A 58 -23.01 -18.59 7.27
N LYS A 59 -23.14 -19.60 8.13
CA LYS A 59 -22.11 -20.03 9.12
C LYS A 59 -20.69 -20.24 8.58
N VAL A 60 -20.56 -20.50 7.29
CA VAL A 60 -19.28 -20.83 6.64
C VAL A 60 -18.69 -19.62 5.91
N ALA A 61 -19.50 -18.64 5.50
CA ALA A 61 -19.01 -17.57 4.62
C ALA A 61 -17.98 -16.67 5.32
N PRO A 62 -18.17 -16.23 6.58
CA PRO A 62 -17.17 -15.45 7.31
C PRO A 62 -15.82 -16.17 7.51
N ALA A 63 -15.82 -17.50 7.59
CA ALA A 63 -14.61 -18.28 7.82
C ALA A 63 -13.73 -18.46 6.57
N TYR A 64 -14.31 -18.48 5.37
CA TYR A 64 -13.58 -18.83 4.15
C TYR A 64 -13.53 -17.73 3.09
N LEU A 65 -14.54 -16.86 3.04
CA LEU A 65 -14.63 -15.84 2.00
C LEU A 65 -13.50 -14.79 2.11
N PRO A 66 -13.08 -14.34 3.31
CA PRO A 66 -11.94 -13.43 3.43
C PRO A 66 -10.66 -14.02 2.84
N GLN A 67 -10.32 -15.26 3.23
CA GLN A 67 -9.14 -15.95 2.70
C GLN A 67 -9.22 -16.09 1.18
N ALA A 68 -10.39 -16.47 0.64
CA ALA A 68 -10.60 -16.61 -0.79
C ALA A 68 -10.43 -15.28 -1.54
N LEU A 69 -10.92 -14.17 -0.97
CA LEU A 69 -10.75 -12.84 -1.53
C LEU A 69 -9.27 -12.42 -1.55
N LEU A 70 -8.54 -12.57 -0.44
CA LEU A 70 -7.11 -12.24 -0.38
C LEU A 70 -6.28 -13.12 -1.33
N GLN A 71 -6.61 -14.42 -1.44
CA GLN A 71 -5.94 -15.33 -2.36
C GLN A 71 -6.16 -14.90 -3.81
N LEU A 72 -7.40 -14.56 -4.18
CA LEU A 72 -7.71 -14.07 -5.52
C LEU A 72 -6.94 -12.77 -5.83
N PHE A 73 -6.79 -11.88 -4.85
CA PHE A 73 -6.10 -10.60 -5.02
C PHE A 73 -4.63 -10.84 -5.39
N VAL A 74 -4.01 -11.80 -4.71
CA VAL A 74 -2.63 -12.23 -4.92
C VAL A 74 -2.46 -12.99 -6.23
N ASP A 75 -3.39 -13.88 -6.55
CA ASP A 75 -3.33 -14.71 -7.76
C ASP A 75 -3.42 -13.88 -9.05
N ILE A 76 -4.16 -12.78 -9.04
CA ILE A 76 -4.28 -11.84 -10.18
C ILE A 76 -2.92 -11.20 -10.54
N GLU A 77 -1.94 -11.17 -9.63
CA GLU A 77 -0.61 -10.63 -9.95
C GLU A 77 0.17 -11.54 -10.93
N PHE A 78 -0.03 -12.85 -10.85
CA PHE A 78 0.82 -13.85 -11.55
C PHE A 78 0.24 -14.33 -12.88
N THR A 79 -0.73 -13.64 -13.44
CA THR A 79 -1.50 -14.09 -14.60
C THR A 79 -0.85 -13.70 -15.92
N GLY A 80 0.44 -14.00 -16.06
CA GLY A 80 1.16 -14.18 -17.33
C GLY A 80 1.22 -13.00 -18.31
N HIS A 81 2.09 -13.14 -19.31
CA HIS A 81 2.38 -12.15 -20.37
C HIS A 81 1.18 -11.75 -21.25
N SER A 82 -0.01 -12.32 -21.01
CA SER A 82 -1.26 -12.05 -21.72
C SER A 82 -2.12 -10.95 -21.08
N MET A 83 -1.85 -10.58 -19.81
CA MET A 83 -2.54 -9.46 -19.18
C MET A 83 -1.73 -8.17 -19.34
N GLN A 84 -2.35 -7.15 -19.95
CA GLN A 84 -1.83 -5.78 -19.85
C GLN A 84 -1.77 -5.43 -18.37
N PHE A 85 -0.63 -4.94 -17.90
CA PHE A 85 -0.36 -4.60 -16.50
C PHE A 85 -1.53 -3.87 -15.82
N GLU A 86 -2.18 -2.96 -16.54
CA GLU A 86 -3.30 -2.15 -16.04
C GLU A 86 -4.61 -2.93 -15.80
N GLN A 87 -4.85 -4.04 -16.51
CA GLN A 87 -6.10 -4.81 -16.37
C GLN A 87 -6.28 -5.38 -14.96
N LYS A 88 -5.18 -5.63 -14.23
CA LYS A 88 -5.22 -6.16 -12.86
C LYS A 88 -5.96 -5.21 -11.92
N PHE A 89 -5.81 -3.90 -12.11
CA PHE A 89 -6.45 -2.90 -11.27
C PHE A 89 -7.97 -2.87 -11.48
N GLY A 90 -8.42 -3.08 -12.72
CA GLY A 90 -9.84 -3.24 -13.03
C GLY A 90 -10.46 -4.43 -12.30
N TYR A 91 -9.74 -5.55 -12.22
CA TYR A 91 -10.21 -6.71 -11.45
C TYR A 91 -10.19 -6.48 -9.94
N ARG A 92 -9.15 -5.84 -9.41
CA ARG A 92 -9.02 -5.52 -7.98
C ARG A 92 -10.04 -4.48 -7.51
N HIS A 93 -10.50 -3.59 -8.38
CA HIS A 93 -11.55 -2.62 -8.09
C HIS A 93 -12.78 -3.26 -7.43
N HIS A 94 -13.32 -4.31 -8.05
CA HIS A 94 -14.47 -5.05 -7.52
C HIS A 94 -14.18 -5.64 -6.13
N MET A 95 -12.94 -6.03 -5.88
CA MET A 95 -12.52 -6.63 -4.61
C MET A 95 -12.50 -5.62 -3.47
N TYR A 96 -12.21 -4.34 -3.72
CA TYR A 96 -12.24 -3.30 -2.69
C TYR A 96 -13.66 -3.08 -2.13
N SER A 97 -14.68 -3.15 -2.98
CA SER A 97 -16.08 -3.08 -2.54
C SER A 97 -16.45 -4.24 -1.61
N VAL A 98 -16.04 -5.47 -1.96
CA VAL A 98 -16.27 -6.66 -1.14
C VAL A 98 -15.47 -6.58 0.16
N LEU A 99 -14.20 -6.18 0.10
CA LEU A 99 -13.32 -6.05 1.26
C LEU A 99 -13.88 -5.02 2.26
N LYS A 100 -14.37 -3.89 1.75
CA LYS A 100 -15.01 -2.87 2.57
C LYS A 100 -16.25 -3.40 3.30
N PHE A 101 -17.10 -4.15 2.61
CA PHE A 101 -18.24 -4.81 3.25
C PHE A 101 -17.79 -5.78 4.35
N MET A 102 -16.83 -6.65 4.06
CA MET A 102 -16.28 -7.59 5.05
C MET A 102 -15.72 -6.87 6.28
N TRP A 103 -15.15 -5.68 6.12
CA TRP A 103 -14.62 -4.90 7.22
C TRP A 103 -15.71 -4.23 8.09
N GLN A 104 -16.94 -4.14 7.59
CA GLN A 104 -18.09 -3.59 8.33
C GLN A 104 -18.85 -4.65 9.12
N GLU A 105 -18.59 -5.93 8.85
CA GLU A 105 -19.28 -7.06 9.48
C GLU A 105 -18.33 -7.81 10.43
N ASP A 106 -18.69 -7.89 11.72
CA ASP A 106 -17.79 -8.35 12.79
C ASP A 106 -17.19 -9.74 12.55
N ASP A 107 -18.00 -10.71 12.10
CA ASP A 107 -17.53 -12.09 11.86
C ASP A 107 -16.48 -12.16 10.73
N TYR A 108 -16.67 -11.36 9.67
CA TYR A 108 -15.73 -11.30 8.55
C TYR A 108 -14.45 -10.57 8.95
N LYS A 109 -14.60 -9.45 9.66
CA LYS A 109 -13.49 -8.68 10.21
C LYS A 109 -12.64 -9.52 11.16
N ALA A 110 -13.26 -10.30 12.05
CA ALA A 110 -12.56 -11.19 12.98
C ALA A 110 -11.67 -12.21 12.24
N SER A 111 -12.17 -12.80 11.15
CA SER A 111 -11.37 -13.70 10.31
C SER A 111 -10.16 -12.99 9.68
N LEU A 112 -10.34 -11.76 9.19
CA LEU A 112 -9.25 -10.95 8.61
C LEU A 112 -8.21 -10.55 9.65
N MET A 113 -8.65 -10.16 10.85
CA MET A 113 -7.78 -9.85 11.99
C MET A 113 -6.95 -11.06 12.38
N LYS A 114 -7.58 -12.23 12.53
CA LYS A 114 -6.87 -13.49 12.82
C LYS A 114 -5.80 -13.80 11.76
N MET A 115 -6.12 -13.65 10.47
CA MET A 115 -5.14 -13.85 9.41
C MET A 115 -3.97 -12.86 9.50
N GLY A 116 -4.23 -11.61 9.87
CA GLY A 116 -3.21 -10.60 10.10
C GLY A 116 -2.29 -10.95 11.28
N GLU A 117 -2.87 -11.29 12.43
CA GLU A 117 -2.12 -11.69 13.63
C GLU A 117 -1.23 -12.92 13.37
N GLU A 118 -1.79 -13.96 12.74
CA GLU A 118 -1.04 -15.16 12.37
C GLU A 118 0.09 -14.86 11.39
N ALA A 119 -0.10 -13.89 10.50
CA ALA A 119 0.89 -13.48 9.53
C ALA A 119 2.05 -12.69 10.15
N ALA A 120 1.80 -11.93 11.22
CA ALA A 120 2.82 -11.19 11.96
C ALA A 120 3.55 -12.03 13.02
N ASP A 121 3.04 -13.20 13.39
CA ASP A 121 3.63 -14.05 14.42
C ASP A 121 4.99 -14.63 13.98
N GLU A 122 6.09 -14.02 14.43
CA GLU A 122 7.46 -14.45 14.12
C GLU A 122 7.87 -15.75 14.82
N LYS A 123 7.15 -16.18 15.88
CA LYS A 123 7.47 -17.41 16.61
C LYS A 123 7.05 -18.67 15.85
N LYS A 124 6.06 -18.55 14.97
CA LYS A 124 5.65 -19.66 14.11
C LYS A 124 6.68 -19.88 13.01
N LYS A 125 7.20 -21.11 12.92
CA LYS A 125 8.05 -21.53 11.80
C LYS A 125 7.23 -21.44 10.51
N LYS A 126 7.59 -20.48 9.65
CA LYS A 126 6.96 -20.24 8.35
C LYS A 126 7.81 -20.87 7.26
N THR A 127 7.23 -21.79 6.50
CA THR A 127 7.86 -22.35 5.29
C THR A 127 7.70 -21.40 4.10
N ALA A 128 6.56 -20.72 4.03
CA ALA A 128 6.25 -19.74 3.01
C ALA A 128 5.77 -18.44 3.63
N ILE A 129 5.83 -17.36 2.85
CA ILE A 129 5.30 -16.07 3.26
C ILE A 129 3.78 -16.17 3.42
N PRO A 130 3.23 -15.77 4.59
CA PRO A 130 1.79 -15.75 4.84
C PRO A 130 1.01 -14.98 3.77
N LEU A 131 -0.16 -15.52 3.41
CA LEU A 131 -1.04 -14.91 2.41
C LEU A 131 -1.35 -13.44 2.71
N PHE A 132 -1.58 -13.10 3.98
CA PHE A 132 -1.89 -11.73 4.38
C PHE A 132 -0.72 -10.77 4.10
N LEU A 133 0.54 -11.18 4.32
CA LEU A 133 1.70 -10.36 3.97
C LEU A 133 1.84 -10.19 2.46
N ARG A 134 1.60 -11.24 1.68
CA ARG A 134 1.60 -11.13 0.21
C ARG A 134 0.53 -10.15 -0.27
N PHE A 135 -0.66 -10.21 0.31
CA PHE A 135 -1.73 -9.25 0.05
C PHE A 135 -1.31 -7.82 0.38
N LEU A 136 -0.76 -7.57 1.58
CA LEU A 136 -0.29 -6.24 1.98
C LEU A 136 0.82 -5.72 1.05
N ASN A 137 1.76 -6.56 0.65
CA ASN A 137 2.81 -6.19 -0.30
C ASN A 137 2.23 -5.68 -1.62
N LEU A 138 1.24 -6.40 -2.16
CA LEU A 138 0.58 -6.01 -3.41
C LEU A 138 -0.31 -4.79 -3.24
N LEU A 139 -0.98 -4.65 -2.09
CA LEU A 139 -1.77 -3.46 -1.78
C LEU A 139 -0.88 -2.21 -1.70
N ILE A 140 0.31 -2.32 -1.09
CA ILE A 140 1.31 -1.24 -1.07
C ILE A 140 1.82 -0.94 -2.47
N ASN A 141 2.16 -1.96 -3.28
CA ASN A 141 2.59 -1.77 -4.67
C ASN A 141 1.54 -1.03 -5.51
N ASP A 142 0.28 -1.48 -5.42
CA ASP A 142 -0.84 -0.89 -6.14
C ASP A 142 -1.06 0.55 -5.70
N SER A 143 -1.03 0.81 -4.39
CA SER A 143 -1.17 2.16 -3.86
C SER A 143 -0.09 3.08 -4.39
N THR A 144 1.17 2.64 -4.36
CA THR A 144 2.30 3.43 -4.86
C THR A 144 2.14 3.75 -6.34
N PHE A 145 1.87 2.74 -7.17
CA PHE A 145 1.70 2.92 -8.60
C PHE A 145 0.49 3.82 -8.93
N LEU A 146 -0.69 3.48 -8.40
CA LEU A 146 -1.94 4.15 -8.76
C LEU A 146 -1.95 5.61 -8.34
N LEU A 147 -1.45 5.92 -7.13
CA LEU A 147 -1.38 7.31 -6.70
C LEU A 147 -0.34 8.07 -7.51
N ASP A 148 0.82 7.48 -7.79
CA ASP A 148 1.85 8.16 -8.57
C ASP A 148 1.35 8.55 -9.97
N GLU A 149 0.79 7.58 -10.70
CA GLU A 149 0.19 7.79 -12.02
C GLU A 149 -0.97 8.79 -11.97
N ALA A 150 -1.86 8.68 -10.98
CA ALA A 150 -2.95 9.63 -10.80
C ALA A 150 -2.43 11.07 -10.72
N LEU A 151 -1.39 11.30 -9.91
CA LEU A 151 -0.80 12.63 -9.74
C LEU A 151 -0.06 13.10 -11.00
N GLN A 152 0.61 12.21 -11.73
CA GLN A 152 1.23 12.53 -13.02
C GLN A 152 0.18 12.95 -14.06
N PHE A 153 -0.93 12.21 -14.19
CA PHE A 153 -2.02 12.57 -15.09
C PHE A 153 -2.68 13.89 -14.70
N MET A 154 -2.85 14.17 -13.40
CA MET A 154 -3.38 15.47 -12.94
C MET A 154 -2.46 16.64 -13.33
N ALA A 155 -1.13 16.47 -13.22
CA ALA A 155 -0.17 17.48 -13.65
C ALA A 155 -0.18 17.67 -15.18
N ALA A 156 -0.26 16.58 -15.95
CA ALA A 156 -0.38 16.62 -17.40
C ALA A 156 -1.68 17.32 -17.85
N LEU A 157 -2.82 17.01 -17.20
CA LEU A 157 -4.09 17.70 -17.46
C LEU A 157 -4.00 19.19 -17.21
N LYS A 158 -3.38 19.61 -16.09
CA LYS A 158 -3.20 21.03 -15.81
C LYS A 158 -2.42 21.72 -16.92
N LYS A 159 -1.35 21.09 -17.43
CA LYS A 159 -0.55 21.63 -18.54
C LYS A 159 -1.38 21.74 -19.82
N LEU A 160 -2.07 20.66 -20.21
CA LEU A 160 -2.93 20.65 -21.41
C LEU A 160 -4.07 21.68 -21.32
N GLN A 161 -4.66 21.86 -20.14
CA GLN A 161 -5.67 22.90 -19.90
C GLN A 161 -5.08 24.30 -20.04
N ALA A 162 -3.89 24.55 -19.48
CA ALA A 162 -3.22 25.84 -19.61
C ALA A 162 -2.87 26.20 -21.06
N GLU A 163 -2.30 25.25 -21.83
CA GLU A 163 -2.02 25.42 -23.27
C GLU A 163 -3.29 25.72 -24.07
N LYS A 164 -4.41 25.07 -23.72
CA LYS A 164 -5.70 25.32 -24.36
C LYS A 164 -6.27 26.68 -24.01
N ASP A 165 -6.16 27.09 -22.74
CA ASP A 165 -6.69 28.36 -22.24
C ASP A 165 -5.88 29.58 -22.73
N SER A 166 -4.58 29.43 -22.98
CA SER A 166 -3.72 30.50 -23.50
C SER A 166 -3.88 30.74 -25.01
N GLY A 167 -4.65 29.89 -25.69
CA GLY A 167 -4.81 29.93 -27.14
C GLY A 167 -3.63 29.32 -27.90
N ASP A 168 -2.70 28.63 -27.24
CA ASP A 168 -1.53 28.02 -27.91
C ASP A 168 -1.99 27.03 -28.99
N TRP A 169 -3.12 26.35 -28.76
CA TRP A 169 -3.70 25.39 -29.70
C TRP A 169 -4.18 26.05 -30.99
N GLU A 170 -4.67 27.29 -30.92
CA GLU A 170 -5.21 28.01 -32.09
C GLU A 170 -4.14 28.30 -33.14
N SER A 171 -2.87 28.40 -32.70
CA SER A 171 -1.72 28.57 -33.59
C SER A 171 -1.27 27.28 -34.31
N LEU A 172 -1.78 26.12 -33.88
CA LEU A 172 -1.43 24.81 -34.44
C LEU A 172 -2.27 24.48 -35.68
N THR A 173 -1.77 23.54 -36.48
CA THR A 173 -2.54 22.97 -37.60
C THR A 173 -3.76 22.20 -37.09
N GLU A 174 -4.81 22.06 -37.91
CA GLU A 174 -6.03 21.32 -37.55
C GLU A 174 -5.72 19.87 -37.08
N GLN A 175 -4.77 19.20 -37.73
CA GLN A 175 -4.34 17.85 -37.33
C GLN A 175 -3.69 17.84 -35.94
N ALA A 176 -2.83 18.82 -35.64
CA ALA A 176 -2.18 18.93 -34.33
C ALA A 176 -3.18 19.31 -33.23
N GLN A 177 -4.17 20.17 -33.53
CA GLN A 177 -5.28 20.48 -32.62
C GLN A 177 -6.10 19.22 -32.30
N GLN A 178 -6.43 18.42 -33.31
CA GLN A 178 -7.17 17.17 -33.12
C GLN A 178 -6.38 16.18 -32.25
N GLN A 179 -5.07 16.07 -32.46
CA GLN A 179 -4.19 15.22 -31.65
C GLN A 179 -4.16 15.68 -30.18
N LYS A 180 -4.01 16.99 -29.93
CA LYS A 180 -4.07 17.57 -28.58
C LYS A 180 -5.40 17.32 -27.88
N GLN A 181 -6.51 17.41 -28.62
CA GLN A 181 -7.84 17.14 -28.09
C GLN A 181 -8.02 15.64 -27.73
N GLN A 182 -7.49 14.72 -28.55
CA GLN A 182 -7.47 13.28 -28.25
C GLN A 182 -6.60 12.96 -27.03
N GLU A 183 -5.40 13.57 -26.94
CA GLU A 183 -4.50 13.45 -25.79
C GLU A 183 -5.19 13.91 -24.50
N MET A 184 -5.87 15.06 -24.53
CA MET A 184 -6.63 15.57 -23.39
C MET A 184 -7.75 14.62 -22.97
N GLN A 185 -8.51 14.06 -23.92
CA GLN A 185 -9.58 13.09 -23.62
C GLN A 185 -9.03 11.80 -23.00
N HIS A 186 -7.95 11.26 -23.56
CA HIS A 186 -7.28 10.07 -23.03
C HIS A 186 -6.75 10.31 -21.61
N THR A 187 -5.99 11.39 -21.42
CA THR A 187 -5.42 11.78 -20.12
C THR A 187 -6.53 11.99 -19.08
N SER A 188 -7.67 12.57 -19.49
CA SER A 188 -8.84 12.76 -18.63
C SER A 188 -9.43 11.45 -18.12
N GLY A 189 -9.60 10.47 -19.01
CA GLY A 189 -10.06 9.13 -18.65
C GLY A 189 -9.10 8.42 -17.69
N MET A 190 -7.80 8.49 -17.98
CA MET A 190 -6.75 7.88 -17.16
C MET A 190 -6.66 8.51 -15.76
N ALA A 191 -6.65 9.85 -15.68
CA ALA A 191 -6.67 10.58 -14.42
C ALA A 191 -7.86 10.17 -13.55
N ARG A 192 -9.06 10.12 -14.14
CA ARG A 192 -10.28 9.74 -13.41
C ARG A 192 -10.19 8.32 -12.85
N SER A 193 -9.82 7.35 -13.69
CA SER A 193 -9.71 5.94 -13.29
C SER A 193 -8.68 5.75 -12.16
N HIS A 194 -7.48 6.29 -12.34
CA HIS A 194 -6.40 6.16 -11.36
C HIS A 194 -6.73 6.86 -10.04
N ASN A 195 -7.36 8.03 -10.07
CA ASN A 195 -7.80 8.71 -8.85
C ASN A 195 -8.85 7.91 -8.08
N ILE A 196 -9.83 7.29 -8.75
CA ILE A 196 -10.83 6.44 -8.08
C ILE A 196 -10.13 5.30 -7.34
N LEU A 197 -9.25 4.58 -8.04
CA LEU A 197 -8.54 3.44 -7.47
C LEU A 197 -7.57 3.85 -6.36
N ALA A 198 -6.81 4.93 -6.54
CA ALA A 198 -5.90 5.46 -5.51
C ALA A 198 -6.65 5.86 -4.23
N ASN A 199 -7.84 6.47 -4.36
CA ASN A 199 -8.68 6.77 -3.19
C ASN A 199 -9.15 5.48 -2.48
N GLU A 200 -9.53 4.44 -3.23
CA GLU A 200 -9.97 3.17 -2.67
C GLU A 200 -8.83 2.42 -1.97
N THR A 201 -7.64 2.38 -2.58
CA THR A 201 -6.47 1.68 -2.04
C THR A 201 -5.96 2.33 -0.75
N VAL A 202 -5.80 3.65 -0.74
CA VAL A 202 -5.38 4.41 0.46
C VAL A 202 -6.43 4.28 1.57
N ARG A 203 -7.71 4.33 1.22
CA ARG A 203 -8.79 4.11 2.21
C ARG A 203 -8.77 2.69 2.76
N ALA A 204 -8.44 1.70 1.94
CA ALA A 204 -8.25 0.32 2.39
C ALA A 204 -7.11 0.21 3.39
N LEU A 205 -5.94 0.77 3.08
CA LEU A 205 -4.83 0.84 4.01
C LEU A 205 -5.22 1.52 5.34
N SER A 206 -5.99 2.61 5.28
CA SER A 206 -6.46 3.35 6.45
C SER A 206 -7.30 2.50 7.41
N TYR A 207 -8.36 1.82 6.92
CA TYR A 207 -9.18 0.99 7.82
C TYR A 207 -8.48 -0.31 8.22
N ILE A 208 -7.61 -0.89 7.37
CA ILE A 208 -6.86 -2.10 7.72
C ILE A 208 -5.90 -1.78 8.87
N THR A 209 -5.15 -0.67 8.78
CA THR A 209 -4.18 -0.29 9.81
C THR A 209 -4.82 0.15 11.12
N ALA A 210 -6.09 0.59 11.09
CA ALA A 210 -6.84 0.92 12.30
C ALA A 210 -7.05 -0.32 13.20
N ASP A 211 -7.26 -1.48 12.59
CA ASP A 211 -7.58 -2.72 13.31
C ASP A 211 -6.42 -3.73 13.36
N ILE A 212 -5.55 -3.74 12.33
CA ILE A 212 -4.48 -4.72 12.13
C ILE A 212 -3.16 -3.97 11.91
N LYS A 213 -2.40 -3.78 13.00
CA LYS A 213 -1.14 -3.01 12.98
C LYS A 213 0.09 -3.87 12.73
N GLN A 214 0.22 -4.99 13.46
CA GLN A 214 1.47 -5.77 13.54
C GLN A 214 2.07 -6.20 12.18
N PRO A 215 1.29 -6.66 11.18
CA PRO A 215 1.81 -7.00 9.86
C PRO A 215 2.52 -5.87 9.12
N PHE A 216 2.20 -4.61 9.40
CA PHE A 216 2.86 -3.45 8.80
C PHE A 216 4.18 -3.11 9.50
N LEU A 217 4.41 -3.65 10.70
CA LEU A 217 5.50 -3.25 11.60
C LEU A 217 6.67 -4.25 11.60
N ILE A 218 6.50 -5.41 10.96
CA ILE A 218 7.57 -6.39 10.79
C ILE A 218 8.66 -5.84 9.85
N GLY A 219 9.89 -6.33 10.01
CA GLY A 219 11.06 -5.77 9.32
C GLY A 219 10.93 -5.65 7.80
N CYS A 220 10.32 -6.63 7.12
CA CYS A 220 10.17 -6.59 5.66
C CYS A 220 9.06 -5.66 5.15
N MET A 221 8.21 -5.11 6.04
CA MET A 221 7.07 -4.25 5.69
C MET A 221 7.24 -2.82 6.18
N VAL A 222 7.75 -2.61 7.38
CA VAL A 222 7.74 -1.30 8.06
C VAL A 222 8.35 -0.18 7.22
N ARG A 223 9.52 -0.42 6.63
CA ARG A 223 10.18 0.55 5.76
C ARG A 223 9.38 0.81 4.49
N ARG A 224 8.79 -0.22 3.87
CA ARG A 224 7.96 -0.04 2.67
C ARG A 224 6.75 0.82 2.94
N THR A 225 6.09 0.59 4.08
CA THR A 225 4.92 1.36 4.49
C THR A 225 5.32 2.81 4.78
N ALA A 226 6.40 3.03 5.52
CA ALA A 226 6.91 4.37 5.81
C ALA A 226 7.31 5.14 4.53
N ASP A 227 8.16 4.55 3.68
CA ASP A 227 8.62 5.16 2.42
C ASP A 227 7.42 5.54 1.52
N MET A 228 6.43 4.66 1.39
CA MET A 228 5.22 4.91 0.61
C MET A 228 4.43 6.10 1.16
N LEU A 229 4.19 6.14 2.48
CA LEU A 229 3.43 7.21 3.10
C LEU A 229 4.16 8.56 3.00
N ASN A 230 5.48 8.57 3.21
CA ASN A 230 6.30 9.78 3.09
C ASN A 230 6.26 10.31 1.66
N TYR A 231 6.41 9.42 0.67
CA TYR A 231 6.29 9.76 -0.72
C TYR A 231 4.92 10.38 -1.06
N PHE A 232 3.83 9.81 -0.54
CA PHE A 232 2.49 10.34 -0.76
C PHE A 232 2.32 11.74 -0.17
N LEU A 233 2.77 11.96 1.06
CA LEU A 233 2.73 13.29 1.66
C LEU A 233 3.61 14.29 0.90
N LEU A 234 4.82 13.90 0.49
CA LEU A 234 5.68 14.76 -0.32
C LEU A 234 4.97 15.23 -1.59
N ARG A 235 4.28 14.33 -2.28
CA ARG A 235 3.58 14.65 -3.53
C ARG A 235 2.31 15.48 -3.31
N LEU A 236 1.59 15.26 -2.21
CA LEU A 236 0.30 15.92 -1.94
C LEU A 236 0.42 17.27 -1.24
N VAL A 237 1.38 17.43 -0.32
CA VAL A 237 1.53 18.63 0.51
C VAL A 237 2.92 19.27 0.42
N GLY A 238 3.85 18.64 -0.30
CA GLY A 238 5.20 19.18 -0.52
C GLY A 238 5.25 20.28 -1.60
N PRO A 239 6.47 20.70 -2.00
CA PRO A 239 6.68 21.86 -2.86
C PRO A 239 5.94 21.79 -4.21
N LYS A 240 5.78 20.58 -4.76
CA LYS A 240 5.14 20.34 -6.06
C LYS A 240 3.61 20.26 -6.01
N MET A 241 2.96 20.44 -4.85
CA MET A 241 1.49 20.34 -4.76
C MET A 241 0.75 21.31 -5.69
N GLY A 242 1.38 22.43 -6.06
CA GLY A 242 0.82 23.41 -6.99
C GLY A 242 0.63 22.85 -8.41
N GLU A 243 1.41 21.84 -8.82
CA GLU A 243 1.33 21.18 -10.12
C GLU A 243 0.02 20.40 -10.29
N LEU A 244 -0.63 20.03 -9.19
CA LEU A 244 -1.83 19.18 -9.16
C LEU A 244 -3.15 19.96 -9.27
N LYS A 245 -3.09 21.30 -9.29
CA LYS A 245 -4.27 22.19 -9.33
C LYS A 245 -4.83 22.33 -10.75
N ALA A 246 -5.32 21.24 -11.32
CA ALA A 246 -6.11 21.27 -12.56
C ALA A 246 -7.51 21.89 -12.31
N LYS A 247 -8.18 22.34 -13.37
CA LYS A 247 -9.60 22.74 -13.31
C LYS A 247 -10.48 21.51 -13.07
N ASN A 248 -11.64 21.69 -12.45
CA ASN A 248 -12.66 20.65 -12.23
C ASN A 248 -12.19 19.37 -11.51
N LEU A 249 -11.42 19.50 -10.42
CA LEU A 249 -10.88 18.35 -9.65
C LEU A 249 -11.92 17.26 -9.32
N SER A 250 -13.17 17.67 -9.03
CA SER A 250 -14.28 16.76 -8.73
C SER A 250 -14.63 15.80 -9.87
N GLU A 251 -14.50 16.24 -11.13
CA GLU A 251 -14.76 15.41 -12.33
C GLU A 251 -13.79 14.22 -12.40
N PHE A 252 -12.55 14.46 -12.01
CA PHE A 252 -11.49 13.46 -11.96
C PHE A 252 -11.47 12.66 -10.66
N HIS A 253 -12.46 12.86 -9.77
CA HIS A 253 -12.50 12.26 -8.43
C HIS A 253 -11.22 12.53 -7.61
N PHE A 254 -10.47 13.59 -7.92
CA PHE A 254 -9.27 13.94 -7.18
C PHE A 254 -9.65 14.67 -5.89
N LYS A 255 -9.45 14.01 -4.74
CA LYS A 255 -9.83 14.51 -3.41
C LYS A 255 -8.59 14.62 -2.51
N PRO A 256 -7.65 15.53 -2.81
CA PRO A 256 -6.35 15.58 -2.15
C PRO A 256 -6.46 15.76 -0.64
N GLN A 257 -7.39 16.59 -0.14
CA GLN A 257 -7.54 16.77 1.30
C GLN A 257 -8.02 15.49 2.01
N LYS A 258 -8.87 14.70 1.35
CA LYS A 258 -9.33 13.42 1.91
C LYS A 258 -8.22 12.37 1.87
N LEU A 259 -7.45 12.30 0.79
CA LEU A 259 -6.25 11.46 0.71
C LEU A 259 -5.26 11.77 1.83
N VAL A 260 -4.94 13.05 2.04
CA VAL A 260 -4.07 13.48 3.15
C VAL A 260 -4.66 13.05 4.50
N SER A 261 -5.97 13.22 4.71
CA SER A 261 -6.62 12.73 5.94
C SER A 261 -6.47 11.23 6.15
N ASP A 262 -6.68 10.43 5.10
CA ASP A 262 -6.62 8.96 5.20
C ASP A 262 -5.17 8.49 5.39
N ILE A 263 -4.19 9.16 4.77
CA ILE A 263 -2.75 8.94 4.97
C ILE A 263 -2.34 9.25 6.40
N ILE A 264 -2.78 10.39 6.95
CA ILE A 264 -2.49 10.73 8.35
C ILE A 264 -3.13 9.73 9.32
N ASP A 265 -4.33 9.22 9.03
CA ASP A 265 -4.93 8.16 9.83
C ASP A 265 -4.02 6.91 9.88
N ILE A 266 -3.37 6.54 8.76
CA ILE A 266 -2.39 5.44 8.73
C ILE A 266 -1.17 5.76 9.60
N TYR A 267 -0.59 6.97 9.49
CA TYR A 267 0.52 7.40 10.35
C TYR A 267 0.15 7.31 11.83
N LEU A 268 -1.04 7.78 12.22
CA LEU A 268 -1.51 7.76 13.60
C LEU A 268 -1.81 6.35 14.11
N ASN A 269 -2.22 5.43 13.23
CA ASN A 269 -2.47 4.04 13.59
C ASN A 269 -1.17 3.29 13.91
N LEU A 270 -0.10 3.56 13.18
CA LEU A 270 1.19 2.86 13.28
C LEU A 270 2.23 3.61 14.14
N GLY A 271 2.07 4.92 14.30
CA GLY A 271 3.01 5.85 14.95
C GLY A 271 3.18 5.71 16.46
N GLU A 272 2.45 4.78 17.09
CA GLU A 272 2.73 4.39 18.48
C GLU A 272 4.03 3.59 18.60
N GLN A 273 4.51 2.97 17.51
CA GLN A 273 5.64 2.06 17.50
C GLN A 273 6.94 2.75 17.06
N ASP A 274 8.01 2.61 17.86
CA ASP A 274 9.31 3.21 17.55
C ASP A 274 9.87 2.74 16.21
N SER A 275 9.68 1.46 15.86
CA SER A 275 10.17 0.91 14.59
C SER A 275 9.58 1.63 13.38
N PHE A 276 8.30 2.04 13.45
CA PHE A 276 7.65 2.81 12.41
C PHE A 276 8.15 4.25 12.38
N CYS A 277 8.24 4.91 13.55
CA CYS A 277 8.75 6.29 13.61
C CYS A 277 10.18 6.40 13.08
N LYS A 278 11.06 5.44 13.42
CA LYS A 278 12.42 5.34 12.88
C LYS A 278 12.41 5.13 11.37
N ALA A 279 11.59 4.20 10.87
CA ALA A 279 11.48 3.95 9.43
C ALA A 279 10.99 5.19 8.65
N VAL A 280 10.09 5.98 9.25
CA VAL A 280 9.64 7.26 8.68
C VAL A 280 10.78 8.27 8.65
N ALA A 281 11.54 8.37 9.74
CA ALA A 281 12.65 9.32 9.90
C ALA A 281 13.83 9.04 8.96
N SER A 282 14.23 7.77 8.81
CA SER A 282 15.40 7.38 7.99
C SER A 282 15.17 7.46 6.47
N ASP A 283 13.95 7.81 6.01
CA ASP A 283 13.68 8.03 4.58
C ASP A 283 14.12 9.43 4.13
N LYS A 284 15.41 9.55 3.82
CA LYS A 284 16.05 10.79 3.34
C LYS A 284 15.54 11.26 1.98
N ARG A 285 14.75 10.46 1.25
CA ARG A 285 14.26 10.83 -0.09
C ARG A 285 12.97 11.63 -0.03
N SER A 286 12.07 11.27 0.89
CA SER A 286 10.74 11.86 0.92
C SER A 286 10.42 12.57 2.21
N TYR A 287 10.91 12.10 3.35
CA TYR A 287 10.57 12.69 4.64
C TYR A 287 11.13 14.10 4.80
N SER A 288 10.33 14.98 5.41
CA SER A 288 10.83 16.20 6.05
C SER A 288 9.85 16.63 7.15
N PRO A 289 10.31 17.27 8.24
CA PRO A 289 9.43 17.74 9.32
C PRO A 289 8.33 18.69 8.83
N ASN A 290 8.56 19.40 7.72
CA ASN A 290 7.58 20.30 7.13
C ASN A 290 6.35 19.56 6.56
N LEU A 291 6.47 18.30 6.14
CA LEU A 291 5.33 17.55 5.59
C LEU A 291 4.21 17.41 6.62
N PHE A 292 4.53 17.09 7.87
CA PHE A 292 3.51 17.02 8.93
C PHE A 292 2.90 18.38 9.23
N LYS A 293 3.69 19.46 9.24
CA LYS A 293 3.18 20.83 9.40
C LYS A 293 2.21 21.24 8.29
N GLN A 294 2.48 20.87 7.04
CA GLN A 294 1.54 21.14 5.94
C GLN A 294 0.29 20.26 6.03
N SER A 295 0.44 18.98 6.38
CA SER A 295 -0.69 18.08 6.63
C SER A 295 -1.62 18.61 7.71
N GLU A 296 -1.10 19.12 8.83
CA GLU A 296 -1.92 19.75 9.87
C GLU A 296 -2.78 20.90 9.34
N ARG A 297 -2.22 21.76 8.47
CA ARG A 297 -2.98 22.85 7.85
C ARG A 297 -4.12 22.30 7.01
N VAL A 298 -3.88 21.23 6.24
CA VAL A 298 -4.92 20.56 5.46
C VAL A 298 -6.00 19.99 6.37
N LEU A 299 -5.64 19.31 7.46
CA LEU A 299 -6.60 18.75 8.42
C LEU A 299 -7.46 19.82 9.10
N LYS A 300 -6.86 20.97 9.47
CA LYS A 300 -7.56 22.14 10.00
C LYS A 300 -8.57 22.68 8.98
N LEU A 301 -8.18 22.80 7.72
CA LEU A 301 -9.04 23.31 6.65
C LEU A 301 -10.28 22.45 6.39
N ILE A 302 -10.17 21.12 6.53
CA ILE A 302 -11.31 20.20 6.38
C ILE A 302 -12.08 19.95 7.68
N GLY A 303 -11.74 20.65 8.77
CA GLY A 303 -12.47 20.56 10.03
C GLY A 303 -12.29 19.24 10.78
N ARG A 304 -11.12 18.59 10.69
CA ARG A 304 -10.83 17.40 11.49
C ARG A 304 -10.75 17.77 12.98
N PRO A 305 -11.13 16.85 13.91
CA PRO A 305 -11.10 17.15 15.34
C PRO A 305 -9.71 17.56 15.84
N SER A 306 -9.66 18.53 16.76
CA SER A 306 -8.39 19.01 17.36
C SER A 306 -7.59 17.90 18.02
N SER A 307 -8.23 16.85 18.53
CA SER A 307 -7.57 15.67 19.09
C SER A 307 -6.70 14.93 18.07
N VAL A 308 -7.15 14.85 16.81
CA VAL A 308 -6.38 14.24 15.71
C VAL A 308 -5.18 15.11 15.37
N ILE A 309 -5.38 16.43 15.31
CA ILE A 309 -4.31 17.40 15.00
C ILE A 309 -3.25 17.36 16.09
N PHE A 310 -3.65 17.30 17.36
CA PHE A 310 -2.74 17.18 18.50
C PHE A 310 -1.90 15.89 18.42
N ARG A 311 -2.54 14.74 18.19
CA ARG A 311 -1.82 13.46 18.00
C ARG A 311 -0.84 13.49 16.83
N LEU A 312 -1.16 14.22 15.76
CA LEU A 312 -0.24 14.40 14.63
C LEU A 312 0.99 15.23 15.04
N SER A 313 0.80 16.28 15.83
CA SER A 313 1.91 17.08 16.36
C SER A 313 2.83 16.23 17.25
N GLU A 314 2.26 15.45 18.19
CA GLU A 314 3.05 14.55 19.04
C GLU A 314 3.83 13.52 18.23
N LEU A 315 3.20 12.96 17.19
CA LEU A 315 3.89 12.04 16.28
C LEU A 315 5.01 12.73 15.50
N ALA A 316 4.77 13.96 15.02
CA ALA A 316 5.76 14.72 14.26
C ALA A 316 7.00 15.03 15.10
N ASP A 317 6.83 15.40 16.36
CA ASP A 317 7.92 15.65 17.29
C ASP A 317 8.74 14.37 17.54
N ARG A 318 8.06 13.25 17.83
CA ARG A 318 8.72 11.94 18.03
C ARG A 318 9.50 11.47 16.80
N VAL A 319 8.93 11.61 15.60
CA VAL A 319 9.65 11.25 14.35
C VAL A 319 10.84 12.18 14.13
N ASN A 320 10.71 13.48 14.44
CA ASN A 320 11.81 14.43 14.32
C ASN A 320 12.95 14.13 15.29
N GLU A 321 12.66 13.68 16.52
CA GLU A 321 13.68 13.20 17.46
C GLU A 321 14.48 12.02 16.89
N PHE A 322 13.80 11.04 16.27
CA PHE A 322 14.49 9.93 15.61
C PHE A 322 15.30 10.38 14.39
N ALA A 323 14.81 11.35 13.62
CA ALA A 323 15.55 11.87 12.47
C ALA A 323 16.85 12.57 12.88
N GLN A 324 16.82 13.33 13.98
CA GLN A 324 18.01 13.96 14.55
C GLN A 324 19.02 12.92 15.06
N GLN A 325 18.53 11.83 15.65
CA GLN A 325 19.39 10.71 16.07
C GLN A 325 20.04 9.99 14.87
N ASP A 326 19.28 9.74 13.79
CA ASP A 326 19.77 9.08 12.58
C ASP A 326 20.88 9.90 11.87
N GLU A 327 20.74 11.24 11.84
CA GLU A 327 21.76 12.14 11.29
C GLU A 327 23.07 12.15 12.10
N GLU A 328 23.00 11.94 13.43
CA GLU A 328 24.18 11.78 14.28
C GLU A 328 24.89 10.46 13.98
N ASP A 329 24.14 9.35 13.89
CA ASP A 329 24.65 8.00 13.68
C ASP A 329 25.26 7.80 12.26
N ASP A 330 24.83 8.58 11.25
CA ASP A 330 25.35 8.55 9.87
C ASP A 330 26.84 8.91 9.74
N LEU A 331 27.47 9.46 10.78
CA LEU A 331 28.85 9.94 10.73
C LEU A 331 29.90 8.82 10.84
N ILE A 332 29.47 7.56 11.00
CA ILE A 332 30.34 6.39 11.20
C ILE A 332 30.09 5.34 10.13
N ASP A 333 31.06 5.18 9.22
CA ASP A 333 31.02 4.12 8.22
C ASP A 333 31.20 2.73 8.87
N PRO A 334 30.22 1.83 8.77
CA PRO A 334 30.37 0.47 9.26
C PRO A 334 31.38 -0.33 8.40
N PRO A 335 32.09 -1.31 8.99
CA PRO A 335 32.87 -2.28 8.23
C PRO A 335 32.05 -2.93 7.11
N GLU A 336 32.65 -3.13 5.94
CA GLU A 336 31.97 -3.68 4.75
C GLU A 336 31.32 -5.04 5.02
N GLU A 337 31.93 -5.88 5.88
CA GLU A 337 31.39 -7.19 6.27
C GLU A 337 30.08 -7.12 7.09
N PHE A 338 29.74 -5.96 7.66
CA PHE A 338 28.50 -5.74 8.39
C PHE A 338 27.38 -5.16 7.52
N LEU A 339 27.71 -4.73 6.30
CA LEU A 339 26.77 -4.14 5.37
C LEU A 339 26.03 -5.21 4.59
N ASP A 340 24.72 -5.02 4.45
CA ASP A 340 23.88 -5.81 3.58
C ASP A 340 24.26 -5.54 2.11
N PRO A 341 24.58 -6.58 1.31
CA PRO A 341 25.11 -6.40 -0.04
C PRO A 341 24.10 -5.88 -1.06
N ILE A 342 22.80 -5.78 -0.72
CA ILE A 342 21.74 -5.28 -1.60
C ILE A 342 21.41 -3.84 -1.25
N THR A 343 21.31 -3.53 0.04
CA THR A 343 20.87 -2.22 0.53
C THR A 343 22.01 -1.29 0.91
N ASN A 344 23.24 -1.83 1.08
CA ASN A 344 24.41 -1.12 1.57
C ASN A 344 24.14 -0.41 2.91
N THR A 345 23.41 -1.08 3.79
CA THR A 345 23.09 -0.60 5.14
C THR A 345 23.48 -1.65 6.17
N LEU A 346 23.70 -1.24 7.42
CA LEU A 346 24.08 -2.13 8.50
C LEU A 346 23.04 -3.25 8.69
N MET A 347 23.49 -4.51 8.66
CA MET A 347 22.63 -5.66 8.93
C MET A 347 22.22 -5.69 10.40
N THR A 348 20.94 -5.93 10.67
CA THR A 348 20.39 -6.07 12.03
C THR A 348 20.13 -7.53 12.40
N ASP A 349 19.74 -8.34 11.42
CA ASP A 349 19.49 -9.77 11.57
C ASP A 349 20.07 -10.53 10.36
N PRO A 350 21.40 -10.76 10.34
CA PRO A 350 22.07 -11.38 9.21
C PRO A 350 21.66 -12.85 9.05
N VAL A 351 21.34 -13.24 7.82
CA VAL A 351 20.97 -14.60 7.42
C VAL A 351 21.77 -15.08 6.22
N ILE A 352 22.09 -16.36 6.19
CA ILE A 352 22.76 -17.05 5.10
C ILE A 352 21.70 -17.64 4.17
N LEU A 353 21.80 -17.33 2.88
CA LEU A 353 20.99 -17.95 1.83
C LEU A 353 21.59 -19.31 1.47
N THR A 354 20.88 -20.42 1.66
CA THR A 354 21.46 -21.76 1.42
C THR A 354 21.86 -22.03 -0.03
N THR A 355 21.27 -21.32 -0.99
CA THR A 355 21.49 -21.48 -2.43
C THR A 355 22.75 -20.79 -2.94
N SER A 356 23.05 -19.57 -2.46
CA SER A 356 24.21 -18.78 -2.88
C SER A 356 25.30 -18.67 -1.81
N SER A 357 25.01 -19.09 -0.57
CA SER A 357 25.83 -18.86 0.62
C SER A 357 26.14 -17.39 0.91
N LYS A 358 25.38 -16.45 0.29
CA LYS A 358 25.49 -15.02 0.57
C LYS A 358 24.81 -14.69 1.90
N ILE A 359 25.35 -13.69 2.58
CA ILE A 359 24.82 -13.15 3.83
C ILE A 359 24.08 -11.86 3.50
N VAL A 360 22.85 -11.73 3.96
CA VAL A 360 21.97 -10.58 3.76
C VAL A 360 21.17 -10.34 5.04
N ASP A 361 20.61 -9.14 5.22
CA ASP A 361 19.67 -8.89 6.31
C ASP A 361 18.35 -9.64 6.05
N ARG A 362 17.76 -10.22 7.11
CA ARG A 362 16.49 -10.95 7.02
C ARG A 362 15.38 -10.09 6.41
N SER A 363 15.29 -8.81 6.77
CA SER A 363 14.26 -7.92 6.26
C SER A 363 14.40 -7.70 4.74
N THR A 364 15.64 -7.57 4.26
CA THR A 364 15.98 -7.41 2.84
C THR A 364 15.55 -8.63 2.04
N ILE A 365 15.94 -9.84 2.45
CA ILE A 365 15.56 -11.05 1.69
C ILE A 365 14.08 -11.36 1.79
N CYS A 366 13.45 -11.17 2.96
CA CYS A 366 12.01 -11.33 3.10
C CYS A 366 11.25 -10.36 2.17
N ARG A 367 11.75 -9.13 1.99
CA ARG A 367 11.21 -8.16 1.03
C ARG A 367 11.33 -8.63 -0.41
N HIS A 368 12.45 -9.23 -0.78
CA HIS A 368 12.61 -9.83 -2.11
C HIS A 368 11.60 -10.96 -2.31
N LEU A 369 11.52 -11.89 -1.37
CA LEU A 369 10.63 -13.06 -1.40
C LEU A 369 9.14 -12.71 -1.44
N LEU A 370 8.74 -11.52 -0.95
CA LEU A 370 7.37 -11.00 -1.07
C LEU A 370 6.96 -10.73 -2.53
N SER A 371 7.93 -10.46 -3.39
CA SER A 371 7.72 -10.20 -4.83
C SER A 371 8.14 -11.40 -5.68
N ASP A 372 9.30 -11.98 -5.43
CA ASP A 372 9.87 -13.07 -6.21
C ASP A 372 10.51 -14.13 -5.30
N GLN A 373 10.11 -15.39 -5.46
CA GLN A 373 10.56 -16.51 -4.62
C GLN A 373 11.86 -17.13 -5.14
N THR A 374 12.84 -16.29 -5.41
CA THR A 374 14.16 -16.70 -5.87
C THR A 374 15.26 -16.10 -5.00
N ASP A 375 16.48 -16.62 -5.15
CA ASP A 375 17.67 -16.01 -4.60
C ASP A 375 18.13 -14.86 -5.52
N PRO A 376 18.29 -13.63 -5.01
CA PRO A 376 18.60 -12.47 -5.85
C PRO A 376 19.98 -12.55 -6.53
N PHE A 377 20.88 -13.41 -6.07
CA PHE A 377 22.24 -13.53 -6.60
C PHE A 377 22.39 -14.60 -7.69
N ASN A 378 21.60 -15.67 -7.64
CA ASN A 378 21.71 -16.78 -8.59
C ASN A 378 20.38 -17.22 -9.24
N ARG A 379 19.27 -16.57 -8.88
CA ARG A 379 17.90 -16.81 -9.37
C ARG A 379 17.37 -18.23 -9.12
N SER A 380 18.00 -19.01 -8.26
CA SER A 380 17.49 -20.32 -7.85
C SER A 380 16.27 -20.16 -6.94
N PRO A 381 15.30 -21.09 -6.95
CA PRO A 381 14.17 -21.05 -6.03
C PRO A 381 14.62 -20.95 -4.56
N LEU A 382 13.99 -20.04 -3.81
CA LEU A 382 14.34 -19.77 -2.42
C LEU A 382 13.08 -19.55 -1.58
N THR A 383 13.02 -20.18 -0.41
CA THR A 383 11.93 -20.06 0.57
C THR A 383 12.43 -19.60 1.93
N LEU A 384 11.52 -19.24 2.84
CA LEU A 384 11.89 -18.69 4.16
C LEU A 384 12.63 -19.70 5.05
N ASP A 385 12.31 -20.99 4.93
CA ASP A 385 12.97 -22.07 5.69
C ASP A 385 14.39 -22.38 5.20
N MET A 386 14.74 -21.90 4.01
CA MET A 386 16.09 -21.94 3.44
C MET A 386 16.99 -20.80 3.94
N LEU A 387 16.50 -19.95 4.85
CA LEU A 387 17.28 -18.87 5.47
C LEU A 387 17.86 -19.34 6.81
N LYS A 388 19.18 -19.42 6.90
CA LYS A 388 19.87 -19.82 8.15
C LYS A 388 20.33 -18.58 8.92
N PRO A 389 19.97 -18.39 10.21
CA PRO A 389 20.52 -17.31 11.03
C PRO A 389 22.05 -17.34 11.07
N HIS A 390 22.69 -16.17 11.03
CA HIS A 390 24.14 -16.03 11.19
C HIS A 390 24.48 -15.40 12.55
N ASP A 391 24.26 -16.15 13.63
CA ASP A 391 24.36 -15.65 15.02
C ASP A 391 25.76 -15.10 15.37
N GLU A 392 26.83 -15.66 14.80
CA GLU A 392 28.20 -15.17 15.02
C GLU A 392 28.38 -13.74 14.49
N LEU A 393 28.00 -13.47 13.23
CA LEU A 393 28.07 -12.14 12.63
C LEU A 393 27.15 -11.16 13.35
N ARG A 394 25.94 -11.61 13.72
CA ARG A 394 25.03 -10.80 14.52
C ARG A 394 25.68 -10.35 15.83
N THR A 395 26.40 -11.26 16.51
CA THR A 395 27.11 -10.94 17.75
C THR A 395 28.26 -9.94 17.51
N LYS A 396 29.01 -10.08 16.41
CA LYS A 396 30.07 -9.14 16.02
C LYS A 396 29.51 -7.74 15.74
N ILE A 397 28.40 -7.65 15.00
CA ILE A 397 27.73 -6.38 14.71
C ILE A 397 27.26 -5.71 16.01
N LEU A 398 26.62 -6.46 16.91
CA LEU A 398 26.16 -5.91 18.19
C LEU A 398 27.31 -5.42 19.08
N ALA A 399 28.43 -6.16 19.12
CA ALA A 399 29.62 -5.76 19.86
C ALA A 399 30.23 -4.47 19.29
N TRP A 400 30.32 -4.37 17.95
CA TRP A 400 30.81 -3.17 17.27
C TRP A 400 29.90 -1.95 17.54
N MET A 401 28.57 -2.11 17.45
CA MET A 401 27.62 -1.05 17.78
C MET A 401 27.76 -0.56 19.23
N ALA A 402 27.98 -1.49 20.17
CA ALA A 402 28.19 -1.14 21.57
C ALA A 402 29.52 -0.39 21.80
N GLU A 403 30.59 -0.79 21.10
CA GLU A 403 31.88 -0.11 21.14
C GLU A 403 31.80 1.32 20.60
N MET A 404 31.15 1.52 19.45
CA MET A 404 30.93 2.86 18.89
C MET A 404 30.18 3.74 19.89
N LYS A 405 29.04 3.23 20.42
CA LYS A 405 28.25 3.94 21.44
C LYS A 405 29.05 4.32 22.69
N ALA A 406 30.01 3.50 23.11
CA ALA A 406 30.88 3.76 24.26
C ALA A 406 31.95 4.82 23.97
N LEU A 407 32.44 4.91 22.74
CA LEU A 407 33.44 5.88 22.30
C LEU A 407 32.89 7.31 22.11
N GLY A 408 31.59 7.52 22.32
CA GLY A 408 30.92 8.81 22.04
C GLY A 408 30.89 9.15 20.54
N LYS A 409 31.33 8.21 19.71
CA LYS A 409 31.10 8.16 18.27
C LYS A 409 29.79 7.38 18.14
N ARG A 410 28.65 8.07 18.23
CA ARG A 410 27.36 7.45 17.99
C ARG A 410 27.12 7.38 16.50
#